data_AF-M3ENY6-F1
#
_entry.id   AF-M3ENY6-F1
#
_cell.length_a   1.000
_cell.length_b   1.000
_cell.length_c   1.000
_cell.angle_alpha   90.00
_cell.angle_beta   90.00
_cell.angle_gamma   90.00
#
_symmetry.space_group_name_H-M   'P 1'
#
loop_
_entity.id
_entity.type
_entity.pdbx_description
1 polymer ?
#
loop_
_entity_poly.entity_id
_entity_poly.type
_entity_poly.pdbx_seq_one_letter_code
_entity_poly.pdbx_strand_id
1 'polypeptide(L)'
;MVLSDTTEIYYRKRDHVPGLGPMNSENNQGFLLHPSIAFTADGIPLGILDLKMWSRTVLGGNRSQDGRKIFIEDNESVKWIQGYKSLCEFAKVQRFSRIKSNRKIQSF
;
A
#
# COMPACT_ATOMS: atom_id res chain seq x y z
N MET A 1 14.13 -8.51 5.07
CA MET A 1 13.17 -8.84 3.99
C MET A 1 12.09 -7.77 3.98
N VAL A 2 11.50 -7.43 2.82
CA VAL A 2 10.35 -6.53 2.74
C VAL A 2 9.26 -7.24 1.94
N LEU A 3 8.06 -7.31 2.50
CA LEU A 3 6.89 -7.92 1.87
C LEU A 3 5.89 -6.82 1.53
N SER A 4 5.27 -6.94 0.36
CA SER A 4 4.21 -6.02 -0.07
C SER A 4 3.03 -6.83 -0.59
N ASP A 5 1.83 -6.40 -0.26
CA ASP A 5 0.59 -6.95 -0.82
C ASP A 5 -0.48 -5.85 -0.86
N THR A 6 -1.58 -6.07 -1.59
CA THR A 6 -2.71 -5.14 -1.62
C THR A 6 -3.86 -5.64 -0.77
N THR A 7 -4.37 -4.80 0.12
CA THR A 7 -5.57 -5.07 0.91
C THR A 7 -6.61 -3.96 0.72
N GLU A 8 -7.86 -4.24 1.09
CA GLU A 8 -9.00 -3.33 0.93
C GLU A 8 -9.59 -3.02 2.31
N ILE A 9 -9.82 -1.74 2.60
CA ILE A 9 -10.53 -1.30 3.81
C ILE A 9 -11.95 -0.88 3.41
N TYR A 10 -12.93 -1.59 3.96
CA TYR A 10 -14.35 -1.35 3.72
C TYR A 10 -14.99 -0.49 4.81
N TYR A 11 -15.67 0.58 4.41
CA TYR A 11 -16.53 1.38 5.29
C TYR A 11 -17.99 1.01 5.03
N ARG A 12 -18.54 0.14 5.87
CA ARG A 12 -19.95 -0.31 5.76
C ARG A 12 -20.93 0.79 6.17
N LYS A 13 -22.11 0.80 5.53
CA LYS A 13 -23.24 1.72 5.82
C LYS A 13 -22.91 3.20 5.66
N ARG A 14 -22.04 3.53 4.72
CA ARG A 14 -21.56 4.87 4.41
C ARG A 14 -21.73 5.09 2.91
N ASP A 15 -22.90 5.53 2.50
CA ASP A 15 -23.16 5.85 1.10
C ASP A 15 -22.52 7.22 0.79
N HIS A 16 -21.74 7.29 -0.28
CA HIS A 16 -21.21 8.53 -0.86
C HIS A 16 -20.48 9.46 0.12
N VAL A 17 -19.53 8.93 0.90
CA VAL A 17 -18.60 9.76 1.68
C VAL A 17 -17.56 10.38 0.74
N PRO A 18 -17.39 11.72 0.72
CA PRO A 18 -16.36 12.36 -0.09
C PRO A 18 -14.98 11.77 0.19
N GLY A 19 -14.28 11.38 -0.89
CA GLY A 19 -12.94 10.79 -0.82
C GLY A 19 -12.91 9.27 -0.68
N LEU A 20 -14.03 8.59 -0.43
CA LEU A 20 -14.11 7.13 -0.59
C LEU A 20 -14.42 6.78 -2.04
N GLY A 21 -13.93 5.61 -2.46
CA GLY A 21 -14.19 5.06 -3.79
C GLY A 21 -14.96 3.75 -3.73
N PRO A 22 -15.65 3.37 -4.82
CA PRO A 22 -16.37 2.10 -4.87
C PRO A 22 -15.42 0.90 -4.88
N MET A 23 -15.85 -0.20 -4.27
CA MET A 23 -15.02 -1.41 -4.06
C MET A 23 -15.42 -2.58 -4.94
N ASN A 24 -16.18 -3.53 -4.40
CA ASN A 24 -16.74 -4.66 -5.14
C ASN A 24 -18.16 -4.34 -5.67
N SER A 25 -18.73 -3.21 -5.25
CA SER A 25 -20.01 -2.65 -5.69
C SER A 25 -20.04 -1.16 -5.38
N GLU A 26 -20.96 -0.42 -6.00
CA GLU A 26 -21.08 1.03 -5.81
C GLU A 26 -21.51 1.39 -4.38
N ASN A 27 -22.23 0.48 -3.72
CA ASN A 27 -22.71 0.66 -2.35
C ASN A 27 -21.66 0.31 -1.28
N ASN A 28 -20.52 -0.28 -1.68
CA ASN A 28 -19.41 -0.58 -0.79
C ASN A 28 -18.27 0.40 -1.06
N GLN A 29 -18.04 1.30 -0.10
CA GLN A 29 -17.09 2.39 -0.22
C GLN A 29 -15.84 2.14 0.63
N GLY A 30 -14.66 2.55 0.15
CA GLY A 30 -13.43 2.37 0.92
C GLY A 30 -12.14 2.86 0.28
N PHE A 31 -11.03 2.28 0.75
CA PHE A 31 -9.69 2.45 0.18
C PHE A 31 -8.99 1.14 -0.15
N LEU A 32 -8.11 1.19 -1.15
CA LEU A 32 -7.05 0.22 -1.36
C LEU A 32 -5.79 0.66 -0.64
N LEU A 33 -5.12 -0.29 -0.01
CA LEU A 33 -3.87 -0.10 0.68
C LEU A 33 -2.82 -1.05 0.11
N HIS A 34 -1.63 -0.52 -0.14
CA HIS A 34 -0.47 -1.30 -0.56
C HIS A 34 0.72 -0.95 0.34
N PRO A 35 0.85 -1.60 1.50
CA PRO A 35 2.00 -1.42 2.38
C PRO A 35 3.22 -2.19 1.86
N SER A 36 4.41 -1.67 2.18
CA SER A 36 5.68 -2.41 2.16
C SER A 36 6.17 -2.56 3.60
N ILE A 37 6.13 -3.79 4.12
CA ILE A 37 6.39 -4.10 5.53
C ILE A 37 7.74 -4.82 5.64
N ALA A 38 8.63 -4.29 6.49
CA ALA A 38 9.93 -4.88 6.76
C ALA A 38 9.87 -5.97 7.81
N PHE A 39 10.64 -7.02 7.59
CA PHE A 39 10.83 -8.15 8.50
C PHE A 39 12.32 -8.50 8.65
N THR A 40 12.71 -9.05 9.80
CA THR A 40 13.99 -9.76 9.95
C THR A 40 14.00 -11.05 9.12
N ALA A 41 15.16 -11.68 8.98
CA ALA A 41 15.27 -12.99 8.32
C ALA A 41 14.45 -14.08 9.05
N ASP A 42 14.31 -13.95 10.38
CA ASP A 42 13.53 -14.86 11.23
C ASP A 42 12.02 -14.54 11.25
N GLY A 43 11.56 -13.59 10.41
CA GLY A 43 10.14 -13.26 10.30
C GLY A 43 9.60 -12.28 11.36
N ILE A 44 10.46 -11.57 12.10
CA ILE A 44 10.02 -10.56 13.07
C ILE A 44 9.66 -9.26 12.34
N PRO A 45 8.44 -8.71 12.49
CA PRO A 45 8.06 -7.45 11.85
C PRO A 45 8.84 -6.28 12.45
N LEU A 46 9.43 -5.46 11.57
CA LEU A 46 10.19 -4.26 11.91
C LEU A 46 9.39 -2.97 11.71
N GLY A 47 8.30 -3.02 10.91
CA GLY A 47 7.40 -1.90 10.67
C GLY A 47 7.11 -1.66 9.19
N ILE A 48 6.30 -0.63 8.92
CA ILE A 48 5.93 -0.20 7.57
C ILE A 48 7.00 0.77 7.05
N LEU A 49 7.54 0.50 5.88
CA LEU A 49 8.53 1.35 5.20
C LEU A 49 7.89 2.27 4.15
N ASP A 50 6.83 1.82 3.51
CA ASP A 50 6.04 2.60 2.55
C ASP A 50 4.57 2.18 2.63
N LEU A 51 3.65 3.10 2.34
CA LEU A 51 2.22 2.83 2.29
C LEU A 51 1.58 3.70 1.22
N LYS A 52 1.11 3.06 0.15
CA LYS A 52 0.22 3.71 -0.81
C LYS A 52 -1.23 3.45 -0.42
N MET A 53 -2.03 4.50 -0.35
CA MET A 53 -3.48 4.41 -0.13
C MET A 53 -4.21 5.24 -1.19
N TRP A 54 -5.26 4.67 -1.79
CA TRP A 54 -6.05 5.36 -2.79
C TRP A 54 -7.50 4.84 -2.82
N SER A 55 -8.41 5.67 -3.30
CA SER A 55 -9.78 5.30 -3.64
C SER A 55 -9.87 5.05 -5.15
N ARG A 56 -10.74 4.14 -5.59
CA ARG A 56 -11.12 4.02 -7.00
C ARG A 56 -12.04 5.19 -7.38
N THR A 57 -12.00 5.61 -8.64
CA THR A 57 -12.99 6.57 -9.16
C THR A 57 -14.22 5.87 -9.72
N VAL A 58 -14.04 4.67 -10.30
CA VAL A 58 -15.10 3.83 -10.88
C VAL A 58 -14.80 2.35 -10.66
N LEU A 59 -15.83 1.51 -10.59
CA LEU A 59 -15.67 0.06 -10.58
C LEU A 59 -15.10 -0.46 -11.92
N GLY A 60 -14.23 -1.46 -11.85
CA GLY A 60 -13.70 -2.12 -13.05
C GLY A 60 -12.59 -1.35 -13.78
N GLY A 61 -11.92 -0.42 -13.10
CA GLY A 61 -10.91 0.52 -13.62
C GLY A 61 -9.63 -0.06 -14.25
N ASN A 62 -9.61 -1.34 -14.65
CA ASN A 62 -8.58 -1.92 -15.51
C ASN A 62 -8.98 -1.91 -17.01
N ARG A 63 -10.13 -1.31 -17.35
CA ARG A 63 -10.53 -0.98 -18.72
C ARG A 63 -10.96 0.48 -18.74
N SER A 64 -10.48 1.27 -19.71
CA SER A 64 -11.13 2.55 -19.96
C SER A 64 -12.61 2.28 -20.32
N GLN A 65 -13.51 3.24 -20.09
CA GLN A 65 -14.91 3.14 -20.56
C GLN A 65 -14.98 2.83 -22.08
N ASP A 66 -13.93 3.19 -22.83
CA ASP A 66 -13.79 2.95 -24.28
C ASP A 66 -13.05 1.64 -24.65
N GLY A 67 -12.72 0.77 -23.68
CA GLY A 67 -11.99 -0.49 -23.95
C GLY A 67 -10.52 -0.32 -24.37
N ARG A 68 -9.95 0.90 -24.24
CA ARG A 68 -8.55 1.18 -24.53
C ARG A 68 -7.66 0.68 -23.40
N LYS A 69 -6.45 0.25 -23.78
CA LYS A 69 -5.39 -0.16 -22.86
C LYS A 69 -5.00 1.04 -22.00
N ILE A 70 -5.17 0.92 -20.69
CA ILE A 70 -4.75 1.93 -19.71
C ILE A 70 -3.23 2.02 -19.76
N PHE A 71 -2.67 3.23 -19.77
CA PHE A 71 -1.22 3.44 -19.71
C PHE A 71 -0.64 2.76 -18.46
N ILE A 72 0.62 2.31 -18.52
CA ILE A 72 1.22 1.53 -17.43
C ILE A 72 1.18 2.33 -16.12
N GLU A 73 1.34 3.64 -16.22
CA GLU A 73 1.32 4.63 -15.15
C GLU A 73 -0.04 4.74 -14.44
N ASP A 74 -1.12 4.53 -15.18
CA ASP A 74 -2.50 4.63 -14.69
C ASP A 74 -3.08 3.28 -14.24
N ASN A 75 -2.36 2.19 -14.47
CA ASN A 75 -2.77 0.87 -14.00
C ASN A 75 -2.49 0.71 -12.51
N GLU A 76 -3.41 0.06 -11.78
CA GLU A 76 -3.22 -0.24 -10.36
C GLU A 76 -1.95 -1.08 -10.11
N SER A 77 -1.44 -1.80 -11.10
CA SER A 77 -0.19 -2.58 -11.01
C SER A 77 1.08 -1.72 -10.89
N VAL A 78 1.05 -0.42 -11.22
CA VAL A 78 2.22 0.46 -11.07
C VAL A 78 2.69 0.58 -9.61
N LYS A 79 1.79 0.32 -8.65
CA LYS A 79 2.06 0.40 -7.20
C LYS A 79 3.28 -0.42 -6.77
N TRP A 80 3.51 -1.58 -7.39
CA TRP A 80 4.64 -2.46 -7.07
C TRP A 80 5.98 -1.82 -7.46
N ILE A 81 6.04 -1.18 -8.63
CA ILE A 81 7.23 -0.48 -9.11
C ILE A 81 7.49 0.76 -8.26
N GLN A 82 6.44 1.51 -7.92
CA GLN A 82 6.52 2.69 -7.06
C GLN A 82 7.02 2.32 -5.66
N GLY A 83 6.41 1.32 -5.02
CA GLY A 83 6.85 0.84 -3.70
C GLY A 83 8.30 0.36 -3.72
N TYR A 84 8.71 -0.41 -4.75
CA TYR A 84 10.11 -0.84 -4.88
C TYR A 84 11.08 0.34 -5.00
N LYS A 85 10.74 1.37 -5.80
CA LYS A 85 11.56 2.59 -5.92
C LYS A 85 11.68 3.33 -4.57
N SER A 86 10.58 3.51 -3.85
CA SER A 86 10.58 4.11 -2.50
C SER A 86 11.53 3.35 -1.56
N LEU A 87 11.49 2.02 -1.60
CA LEU A 87 12.36 1.16 -0.79
C LEU A 87 13.84 1.29 -1.17
N CYS A 88 14.17 1.36 -2.46
CA CYS A 88 15.54 1.58 -2.91
C CYS A 88 16.09 2.93 -2.40
N GLU A 89 15.29 4.00 -2.45
CA GLU A 89 15.71 5.30 -1.91
C GLU A 89 15.87 5.26 -0.40
N PHE A 90 14.94 4.63 0.32
CA PHE A 90 15.07 4.41 1.76
C PHE A 90 16.36 3.65 2.11
N ALA A 91 16.67 2.57 1.38
CA ALA A 91 17.87 1.77 1.60
C ALA A 91 19.18 2.55 1.37
N LYS A 92 19.21 3.48 0.41
CA LYS A 92 20.37 4.37 0.18
C LYS A 92 20.64 5.26 1.39
N VAL A 93 19.61 5.83 2.01
CA VAL A 93 19.71 6.71 3.18
C VAL A 93 20.16 5.92 4.43
N GLN A 94 19.65 4.70 4.61
CA GLN A 94 19.98 3.85 5.77
C GLN A 94 21.41 3.29 5.72
N ARG A 95 22.06 3.27 4.54
CA ARG A 95 23.44 2.79 4.39
C ARG A 95 24.47 3.59 5.21
N PHE A 96 24.07 4.74 5.75
CA PHE A 96 24.86 5.59 6.65
C PHE A 96 24.31 5.70 8.08
N SER A 97 23.12 5.18 8.37
CA SER A 97 22.48 5.29 9.68
C SER A 97 22.11 3.91 10.21
N ARG A 98 22.95 3.38 11.10
CA ARG A 98 22.68 2.13 11.82
C ARG A 98 21.51 2.38 12.78
N ILE A 99 20.32 1.87 12.44
CA ILE A 99 19.15 1.85 13.34
C ILE A 99 19.56 1.18 14.65
N LYS A 100 19.70 1.95 15.72
CA LYS A 100 19.89 1.41 17.07
C LYS A 100 18.52 0.98 17.60
N SER A 101 18.28 -0.33 17.61
CA SER A 101 17.13 -0.91 18.32
C SER A 101 17.31 -0.67 19.82
N ASN A 102 16.49 0.20 20.40
CA ASN A 102 16.37 0.32 21.86
C ASN A 102 15.35 -0.72 22.35
N ARG A 103 15.78 -1.99 22.43
CA ARG A 103 15.10 -2.97 23.30
C ARG A 103 15.80 -2.97 24.66
N LYS A 104 15.31 -2.17 25.60
CA LYS A 104 15.39 -2.54 27.02
C LYS A 104 14.15 -3.38 27.31
N ILE A 105 14.33 -4.69 27.25
CA ILE A 105 13.38 -5.64 27.84
C ILE A 105 13.57 -5.49 29.35
N GLN A 106 12.61 -4.87 30.04
CA GLN A 106 12.50 -5.04 31.49
C GLN A 106 11.60 -6.25 31.71
N SER A 107 12.22 -7.32 32.21
CA SER A 107 11.55 -8.43 32.89
C SER A 107 10.83 -7.90 34.13
N PHE A 108 9.56 -8.22 34.27
CA PHE A 108 8.85 -8.28 35.55
C PHE A 108 8.46 -9.74 35.78
#